data_AF-A0A4Y7SZK2-F1
#
_entry.id   AF-A0A4Y7SZK2-F1
#
_cell.length_a   1.000
_cell.length_b   1.000
_cell.length_c   1.000
_cell.angle_alpha   90.00
_cell.angle_beta   90.00
_cell.angle_gamma   90.00
#
_symmetry.space_group_name_H-M   'P 1'
#
loop_
_entity.id
_entity.type
_entity.pdbx_description
1 polymer ?
#
loop_
_entity_poly.entity_id
_entity_poly.type
_entity_poly.pdbx_seq_one_letter_code
_entity_poly.pdbx_strand_id
1 'polypeptide(L)'
;NLRCRIETTPISSISVCRLRDGHYTALTFDVGTRAFKYADSMHGEVPPGLGKLVSRVLSTASIPVPSRFERGLIALQGGANGGEGSCGIAALNFIQQVTNVDIQPWTGPTSQQFRLVALLDLVRYHCIARERLRAGETFGTHWAYPASSEVGQALEQPGSAESVAQYTGSGYCDFNLYTP
;
A
#
# COMPACT_ATOMS: atom_id res chain seq x y z
N ASN A 1 -15.33 -9.34 7.89
CA ASN A 1 -14.40 -10.42 8.31
C ASN A 1 -13.27 -10.51 7.28
N LEU A 2 -12.04 -10.11 7.62
CA LEU A 2 -10.90 -10.03 6.68
C LEU A 2 -10.54 -11.39 6.07
N ARG A 3 -10.59 -12.48 6.86
CA ARG A 3 -10.25 -13.83 6.38
C ARG A 3 -11.18 -14.31 5.27
N CYS A 4 -12.49 -14.12 5.46
CA CYS A 4 -13.47 -14.46 4.43
C CYS A 4 -13.16 -13.75 3.11
N ARG A 5 -12.78 -12.46 3.15
CA ARG A 5 -12.41 -11.72 1.94
C ARG A 5 -11.13 -12.24 1.30
N ILE A 6 -10.11 -12.55 2.11
CA ILE A 6 -8.87 -13.15 1.63
C ILE A 6 -9.14 -14.50 0.93
N GLU A 7 -10.13 -15.26 1.40
CA GLU A 7 -10.51 -16.54 0.81
C GLU A 7 -11.35 -16.41 -0.45
N THR A 8 -12.19 -15.38 -0.56
CA THR A 8 -13.12 -15.20 -1.68
C THR A 8 -12.60 -14.28 -2.79
N THR A 9 -11.53 -13.53 -2.55
CA THR A 9 -10.96 -12.59 -3.51
C THR A 9 -9.64 -13.12 -4.05
N PRO A 10 -9.44 -13.15 -5.37
CA PRO A 10 -8.13 -13.41 -5.95
C PRO A 10 -7.13 -12.35 -5.49
N ILE A 11 -6.14 -12.76 -4.71
CA ILE A 11 -5.09 -11.87 -4.19
C ILE A 11 -3.77 -12.21 -4.89
N SER A 12 -3.17 -11.22 -5.53
CA SER A 12 -1.85 -11.32 -6.15
C SER A 12 -0.73 -10.92 -5.18
N SER A 13 -0.98 -9.97 -4.28
CA SER A 13 -0.03 -9.55 -3.26
C SER A 13 -0.71 -9.02 -2.00
N ILE A 14 0.00 -9.13 -0.88
CA ILE A 14 -0.40 -8.54 0.40
C ILE A 14 0.72 -7.64 0.89
N SER A 15 0.40 -6.37 1.10
CA SER A 15 1.32 -5.36 1.60
C SER A 15 0.87 -4.84 2.95
N VAL A 16 1.81 -4.71 3.89
CA VAL A 16 1.59 -4.26 5.25
C VAL A 16 2.57 -3.15 5.56
N CYS A 17 2.04 -1.99 5.95
CA CYS A 17 2.83 -0.92 6.53
C CYS A 17 2.81 -1.04 8.05
N ARG A 18 3.98 -0.97 8.69
CA ARG A 18 4.17 -1.12 10.13
C ARG A 18 4.77 0.15 10.70
N LEU A 19 4.05 0.76 11.64
CA LEU A 19 4.56 1.84 12.49
C LEU A 19 5.09 1.28 13.80
N ARG A 20 6.34 1.59 14.15
CA ARG A 20 6.92 1.28 15.47
C ARG A 20 7.87 2.39 15.87
N ASP A 21 7.73 2.91 17.09
CA ASP A 21 8.63 3.92 17.65
C ASP A 21 8.80 5.16 16.73
N GLY A 22 7.71 5.57 16.07
CA GLY A 22 7.70 6.70 15.12
C GLY A 22 8.32 6.40 13.75
N HIS A 23 8.73 5.16 13.49
CA HIS A 23 9.33 4.73 12.23
C HIS A 23 8.42 3.80 11.44
N TYR A 24 8.25 4.08 10.15
CA TYR A 24 7.48 3.25 9.23
C TYR A 24 8.40 2.29 8.48
N THR A 25 7.92 1.05 8.39
CA THR A 25 8.55 -0.05 7.65
C THR A 25 7.48 -0.74 6.82
N ALA A 26 7.86 -1.38 5.72
CA ALA A 26 6.91 -2.08 4.86
C ALA A 26 7.28 -3.55 4.71
N LEU A 27 6.26 -4.35 4.49
CA LEU A 27 6.35 -5.77 4.25
C LEU A 27 5.41 -6.13 3.12
N THR A 28 5.92 -6.77 2.08
CA THR A 28 5.07 -7.27 0.98
C THR A 28 5.27 -8.75 0.76
N PHE A 29 4.18 -9.44 0.44
CA PHE A 29 4.16 -10.83 0.05
C PHE A 29 3.43 -10.99 -1.27
N ASP A 30 4.15 -11.41 -2.30
CA ASP A 30 3.57 -11.76 -3.59
C ASP A 30 3.07 -13.22 -3.50
N VAL A 31 1.77 -13.43 -3.70
CA VAL A 31 1.14 -14.76 -3.59
C VAL A 31 1.74 -15.69 -4.63
N GLY A 32 2.15 -16.89 -4.19
CA GLY A 32 2.89 -17.85 -5.01
C GLY A 32 4.40 -17.80 -4.82
N THR A 33 4.93 -16.74 -4.22
CA THR A 33 6.32 -16.74 -3.72
C THR A 33 6.41 -17.42 -2.35
N ARG A 34 7.64 -17.69 -1.88
CA ARG A 34 7.89 -18.23 -0.52
C ARG A 34 8.47 -17.20 0.44
N ALA A 35 8.58 -15.94 0.01
CA ALA A 35 9.35 -14.93 0.71
C ALA A 35 8.52 -13.67 0.96
N PHE A 36 8.65 -13.15 2.19
CA PHE A 36 8.30 -11.75 2.42
C PHE A 36 9.45 -10.84 2.00
N LYS A 37 9.12 -9.76 1.29
CA LYS A 37 10.05 -8.65 1.05
C LYS A 37 9.84 -7.61 2.16
N TYR A 38 10.86 -7.38 2.97
CA TYR A 38 10.83 -6.37 4.04
C TYR A 38 11.65 -5.16 3.65
N ALA A 39 11.05 -3.98 3.74
CA ALA A 39 11.68 -2.72 3.43
C ALA A 39 11.72 -1.81 4.65
N ASP A 40 12.91 -1.28 4.91
CA ASP A 40 13.19 -0.32 5.95
C ASP A 40 14.11 0.76 5.35
N SER A 41 13.64 2.01 5.30
CA SER A 41 14.41 3.12 4.74
C SER A 41 15.62 3.50 5.60
N MET A 42 15.77 2.97 6.81
CA MET A 42 17.01 3.05 7.61
C MET A 42 17.92 1.85 7.41
N HIS A 43 17.55 0.93 6.50
CA HIS A 43 18.23 -0.35 6.27
C HIS A 43 18.42 -1.15 7.56
N GLY A 44 17.41 -1.12 8.43
CA GLY A 44 17.33 -2.01 9.59
C GLY A 44 17.12 -3.47 9.20
N GLU A 45 17.24 -4.34 10.19
CA GLU A 45 16.95 -5.77 10.05
C GLU A 45 15.46 -6.05 10.20
N VAL A 46 15.02 -7.19 9.66
CA VAL A 46 13.66 -7.67 9.86
C VAL A 46 13.44 -7.93 11.36
N PRO A 47 12.42 -7.33 11.99
CA PRO A 47 12.14 -7.60 13.40
C PRO A 47 11.90 -9.09 13.67
N PRO A 48 12.53 -9.67 14.71
CA PRO A 48 12.30 -11.07 15.07
C PRO A 48 10.82 -11.36 15.28
N GLY A 49 10.33 -12.44 14.66
CA GLY A 49 8.94 -12.89 14.82
C GLY A 49 7.90 -12.13 13.97
N LEU A 50 8.26 -11.04 13.28
CA LEU A 50 7.33 -10.31 12.41
C LEU A 50 6.67 -11.25 11.38
N GLY A 51 7.46 -12.14 10.77
CA GLY A 51 6.90 -13.09 9.80
C GLY A 51 5.98 -14.10 10.39
N LYS A 52 6.30 -14.63 11.58
CA LYS A 52 5.39 -15.58 12.25
C LYS A 52 4.04 -14.92 12.54
N LEU A 53 4.06 -13.66 12.98
CA LEU A 53 2.85 -12.89 13.24
C LEU A 53 2.06 -12.65 11.94
N VAL A 54 2.71 -12.11 10.92
CA VAL A 54 2.06 -11.78 9.65
C VAL A 54 1.55 -13.04 8.96
N SER A 55 2.35 -14.10 8.88
CA SER A 55 1.92 -15.41 8.39
C SER A 55 0.70 -15.91 9.14
N ARG A 56 0.68 -15.88 10.47
CA ARG A 56 -0.46 -16.38 11.25
C ARG A 56 -1.76 -15.60 10.97
N VAL A 57 -1.64 -14.31 10.71
CA VAL A 57 -2.80 -13.45 10.42
C VAL A 57 -3.31 -13.68 8.99
N LEU A 58 -2.39 -13.79 8.03
CA LEU A 58 -2.71 -13.82 6.60
C LEU A 58 -2.87 -15.22 6.01
N SER A 59 -2.43 -16.27 6.72
CA SER A 59 -2.57 -17.64 6.22
C SER A 59 -4.02 -18.05 6.17
N THR A 60 -4.42 -18.53 5.01
CA THR A 60 -5.72 -19.16 4.74
C THR A 60 -5.48 -20.51 4.09
N ALA A 61 -6.54 -21.27 3.81
CA ALA A 61 -6.40 -22.51 3.04
C ALA A 61 -5.79 -22.27 1.64
N SER A 62 -5.98 -21.07 1.08
CA SER A 62 -5.53 -20.69 -0.27
C SER A 62 -4.22 -19.91 -0.31
N ILE A 63 -3.79 -19.29 0.79
CA ILE A 63 -2.57 -18.49 0.85
C ILE A 63 -1.53 -19.17 1.74
N PRO A 64 -0.44 -19.72 1.15
CA PRO A 64 0.55 -20.46 1.91
C PRO A 64 1.35 -19.55 2.85
N VAL A 65 1.79 -20.12 3.97
CA VAL A 65 2.69 -19.50 4.95
C VAL A 65 4.04 -19.21 4.27
N PRO A 66 4.49 -17.95 4.20
CA PRO A 66 5.83 -17.66 3.69
C PRO A 66 6.87 -18.15 4.69
N SER A 67 7.94 -18.76 4.17
CA SER A 67 8.95 -19.45 4.98
C SER A 67 10.25 -18.66 5.14
N ARG A 68 10.45 -17.58 4.37
CA ARG A 68 11.68 -16.80 4.39
C ARG A 68 11.44 -15.29 4.25
N PHE A 69 12.48 -14.53 4.55
CA PHE A 69 12.53 -13.08 4.37
C PHE A 69 13.62 -12.70 3.39
N GLU A 70 13.31 -11.71 2.58
CA GLU A 70 14.22 -11.04 1.68
C GLU A 70 14.18 -9.55 1.97
N ARG A 71 15.32 -8.88 1.84
CA ARG A 71 15.36 -7.43 1.95
C ARG A 71 14.78 -6.83 0.66
N GLY A 72 13.77 -5.99 0.82
CA GLY A 72 13.21 -5.19 -0.26
C GLY A 72 14.19 -4.09 -0.69
N LEU A 73 14.17 -3.74 -1.97
CA LEU A 73 14.94 -2.62 -2.49
C LEU A 73 14.21 -1.32 -2.14
N ILE A 74 14.83 -0.51 -1.27
CA ILE A 74 14.28 0.78 -0.82
C ILE A 74 15.43 1.78 -0.65
N ALA A 75 15.19 3.03 -1.03
CA ALA A 75 16.19 4.07 -0.84
C ALA A 75 16.36 4.42 0.65
N LEU A 76 17.57 4.85 1.00
CA LEU A 76 17.93 5.23 2.36
C LEU A 76 17.32 6.61 2.72
N GLN A 77 16.80 6.75 3.93
CA GLN A 77 16.41 8.05 4.50
C GLN A 77 17.56 8.66 5.32
N GLY A 78 17.66 10.00 5.33
CA GLY A 78 18.72 10.72 6.04
C GLY A 78 19.45 11.73 5.15
N GLY A 79 20.50 12.36 5.66
CA GLY A 79 21.21 13.45 4.97
C GLY A 79 21.97 13.05 3.70
N ALA A 80 22.49 14.06 3.00
CA ALA A 80 23.20 14.01 1.71
C ALA A 80 22.32 13.61 0.50
N ASN A 81 21.94 12.33 0.38
CA ASN A 81 21.19 11.78 -0.76
C ASN A 81 19.90 11.07 -0.35
N GLY A 82 19.63 10.94 0.96
CA GLY A 82 18.38 10.42 1.47
C GLY A 82 17.31 11.50 1.59
N GLY A 83 16.04 11.11 1.60
CA GLY A 83 14.97 12.07 1.83
C GLY A 83 14.74 12.25 3.33
N GLU A 84 14.82 13.49 3.79
CA GLU A 84 14.65 13.81 5.20
C GLU A 84 13.22 13.48 5.68
N GLY A 85 13.12 12.79 6.82
CA GLY A 85 11.90 12.64 7.62
C GLY A 85 10.74 11.90 6.95
N SER A 86 10.98 11.02 5.99
CA SER A 86 9.92 10.48 5.11
C SER A 86 9.79 8.96 5.11
N CYS A 87 10.06 8.28 6.23
CA CYS A 87 9.92 6.81 6.35
C CYS A 87 8.57 6.29 5.85
N GLY A 88 7.48 7.00 6.14
CA GLY A 88 6.14 6.64 5.66
C GLY A 88 6.02 6.70 4.14
N ILE A 89 6.61 7.71 3.50
CA ILE A 89 6.62 7.84 2.04
C ILE A 89 7.52 6.79 1.40
N ALA A 90 8.68 6.51 1.99
CA ALA A 90 9.58 5.48 1.51
C ALA A 90 8.92 4.09 1.59
N ALA A 91 8.25 3.79 2.71
CA ALA A 91 7.46 2.56 2.89
C ALA A 91 6.30 2.46 1.88
N LEU A 92 5.56 3.56 1.66
CA LEU A 92 4.50 3.61 0.66
C LEU A 92 5.05 3.39 -0.74
N ASN A 93 6.09 4.12 -1.15
CA ASN A 93 6.70 3.97 -2.47
C ASN A 93 7.24 2.55 -2.71
N PHE A 94 7.79 1.90 -1.69
CA PHE A 94 8.19 0.50 -1.78
C PHE A 94 6.99 -0.41 -2.10
N ILE A 95 5.88 -0.25 -1.38
CA ILE A 95 4.64 -1.03 -1.63
C ILE A 95 4.15 -0.80 -3.07
N GLN A 96 4.17 0.46 -3.50
CA GLN A 96 3.76 0.88 -4.83
C GLN A 96 4.60 0.25 -5.93
N GLN A 97 5.93 0.24 -5.77
CA GLN A 97 6.85 -0.41 -6.70
C GLN A 97 6.64 -1.93 -6.83
N VAL A 98 6.21 -2.60 -5.75
CA VAL A 98 5.90 -4.04 -5.83
C VAL A 98 4.65 -4.27 -6.68
N THR A 99 3.66 -3.37 -6.59
CA THR A 99 2.42 -3.48 -7.39
C THR A 99 2.57 -2.98 -8.82
N ASN A 100 3.48 -2.05 -9.08
CA ASN A 100 3.68 -1.44 -10.39
C ASN A 100 5.16 -1.08 -10.57
N VAL A 101 5.82 -1.79 -11.49
CA VAL A 101 7.26 -1.65 -11.78
C VAL A 101 7.62 -0.33 -12.46
N ASP A 102 6.64 0.40 -13.02
CA ASP A 102 6.86 1.69 -13.68
C ASP A 102 6.96 2.85 -12.67
N ILE A 103 6.58 2.60 -11.41
CA ILE A 103 6.67 3.59 -10.34
C ILE A 103 8.13 3.86 -10.02
N GLN A 104 8.51 5.12 -10.18
CA GLN A 104 9.88 5.55 -9.91
C GLN A 104 10.24 5.34 -8.44
N PRO A 105 11.49 4.96 -8.16
CA PRO A 105 11.94 4.86 -6.79
C PRO A 105 12.01 6.24 -6.14
N TRP A 106 11.49 6.32 -4.92
CA TRP A 106 11.67 7.47 -4.06
C TRP A 106 13.15 7.64 -3.75
N THR A 107 13.62 8.87 -3.83
CA THR A 107 14.99 9.26 -3.48
C THR A 107 14.96 10.56 -2.69
N GLY A 108 16.08 10.96 -2.10
CA GLY A 108 16.17 12.25 -1.43
C GLY A 108 15.70 13.43 -2.29
N PRO A 109 16.25 13.60 -3.52
CA PRO A 109 15.85 14.67 -4.42
C PRO A 109 14.36 14.67 -4.80
N THR A 110 13.73 13.50 -4.92
CA THR A 110 12.30 13.40 -5.28
C THR A 110 11.37 13.41 -4.07
N SER A 111 11.90 13.45 -2.84
CA SER A 111 11.11 13.27 -1.61
C SER A 111 9.97 14.27 -1.45
N GLN A 112 10.20 15.55 -1.79
CA GLN A 112 9.16 16.56 -1.75
C GLN A 112 8.01 16.26 -2.72
N GLN A 113 8.34 15.82 -3.95
CA GLN A 113 7.33 15.48 -4.96
C GLN A 113 6.44 14.33 -4.46
N PHE A 114 7.03 13.25 -3.94
CA PHE A 114 6.27 12.13 -3.39
C PHE A 114 5.38 12.55 -2.20
N ARG A 115 5.86 13.44 -1.31
CA ARG A 115 5.04 13.99 -0.23
C ARG A 115 3.84 14.79 -0.74
N LEU A 116 4.05 15.62 -1.76
CA LEU A 116 2.98 16.41 -2.36
C LEU A 116 1.93 15.52 -3.03
N VAL A 117 2.36 14.48 -3.74
CA VAL A 117 1.46 13.48 -4.34
C VAL A 117 0.64 12.77 -3.26
N ALA A 118 1.29 12.27 -2.21
CA ALA A 118 0.59 11.60 -1.10
C ALA A 118 -0.39 12.54 -0.37
N LEU A 119 -0.03 13.81 -0.19
CA LEU A 119 -0.93 14.82 0.38
C LEU A 119 -2.13 15.09 -0.53
N LEU A 120 -1.92 15.18 -1.84
CA LEU A 120 -3.00 15.34 -2.81
C LEU A 120 -3.97 14.15 -2.76
N ASP A 121 -3.44 12.92 -2.67
CA ASP A 121 -4.25 11.70 -2.52
C ASP A 121 -5.09 11.75 -1.25
N LEU A 122 -4.49 12.18 -0.12
CA LEU A 122 -5.22 12.33 1.14
C LEU A 122 -6.32 13.40 1.07
N VAL A 123 -6.06 14.55 0.43
CA VAL A 123 -7.04 15.61 0.24
C VAL A 123 -8.19 15.14 -0.65
N ARG A 124 -7.90 14.42 -1.74
CA ARG A 124 -8.91 13.81 -2.62
C ARG A 124 -9.79 12.85 -1.84
N TYR A 125 -9.17 11.93 -1.09
CA TYR A 125 -9.89 11.00 -0.21
C TYR A 125 -10.81 11.75 0.76
N HIS A 126 -10.30 12.77 1.46
CA HIS A 126 -11.07 13.55 2.42
C HIS A 126 -12.30 14.21 1.76
N CYS A 127 -12.12 14.84 0.61
CA CYS A 127 -13.21 15.48 -0.12
C CYS A 127 -14.28 14.47 -0.53
N ILE A 128 -13.90 13.33 -1.11
CA ILE A 128 -14.83 12.27 -1.53
C ILE A 128 -15.58 11.72 -0.31
N ALA A 129 -14.86 11.35 0.74
CA ALA A 129 -15.44 10.79 1.96
C ALA A 129 -16.42 11.77 2.64
N ARG A 130 -16.12 13.07 2.63
CA ARG A 130 -17.01 14.10 3.19
C ARG A 130 -18.32 14.23 2.43
N GLU A 131 -18.30 14.23 1.10
CA GLU A 131 -19.54 14.31 0.32
C GLU A 131 -20.39 13.03 0.48
N ARG A 132 -19.76 11.86 0.60
CA ARG A 132 -20.45 10.59 0.89
C ARG A 132 -21.14 10.61 2.26
N LEU A 133 -20.46 11.13 3.28
CA LEU A 133 -21.06 11.31 4.61
C LEU A 133 -22.28 12.24 4.56
N ARG A 134 -22.22 13.32 3.77
CA ARG A 134 -23.36 14.24 3.56
C ARG A 134 -24.54 13.57 2.85
N ALA A 135 -24.27 12.60 1.97
CA ALA A 135 -25.29 11.78 1.31
C ALA A 135 -25.93 10.74 2.24
N GLY A 136 -25.51 10.65 3.51
CA GLY A 136 -26.08 9.74 4.50
C GLY A 136 -25.39 8.38 4.57
N GLU A 137 -24.25 8.19 3.90
CA GLU A 137 -23.44 6.97 4.02
C GLU A 137 -22.69 6.95 5.36
N THR A 138 -22.63 5.79 6.02
CA THR A 138 -21.97 5.66 7.32
C THR A 138 -20.48 5.40 7.17
N PHE A 139 -19.68 6.03 8.04
CA PHE A 139 -18.24 5.86 8.09
C PHE A 139 -17.90 4.48 8.69
N GLY A 140 -17.70 3.45 7.85
CA GLY A 140 -17.00 2.22 8.25
C GLY A 140 -17.70 0.89 8.00
N THR A 141 -18.59 0.74 7.02
CA THR A 141 -19.25 -0.56 6.76
C THR A 141 -18.99 -1.20 5.40
N HIS A 142 -18.33 -0.53 4.46
CA HIS A 142 -18.24 -0.98 3.08
C HIS A 142 -16.93 -0.66 2.35
N TRP A 143 -15.76 -1.01 2.93
CA TRP A 143 -14.40 -1.17 2.31
C TRP A 143 -14.35 -2.10 1.08
N ALA A 144 -15.46 -2.26 0.36
CA ALA A 144 -15.80 -3.33 -0.54
C ALA A 144 -16.37 -2.89 -1.88
N TYR A 145 -16.86 -1.65 -1.99
CA TYR A 145 -17.37 -1.11 -3.24
C TYR A 145 -16.51 0.06 -3.69
N PRO A 146 -16.28 0.26 -4.98
CA PRO A 146 -15.58 1.43 -5.48
C PRO A 146 -16.27 2.73 -5.05
N ALA A 147 -15.50 3.79 -4.77
CA ALA A 147 -16.02 5.09 -4.31
C ALA A 147 -17.02 5.76 -5.27
N SER A 148 -17.13 5.27 -6.51
CA SER A 148 -18.23 5.52 -7.44
C SER A 148 -18.27 4.43 -8.52
N SER A 149 -19.34 4.34 -9.31
CA SER A 149 -19.44 3.47 -10.48
C SER A 149 -18.31 3.70 -11.48
N GLU A 150 -17.91 4.96 -11.66
CA GLU A 150 -16.83 5.37 -12.56
C GLU A 150 -15.47 4.91 -12.03
N VAL A 151 -15.23 5.06 -10.72
CA VAL A 151 -14.02 4.55 -10.05
C VAL A 151 -13.95 3.03 -10.15
N GLY A 152 -15.08 2.34 -9.98
CA GLY A 152 -15.17 0.89 -10.12
C GLY A 152 -14.84 0.41 -11.52
N GLN A 153 -15.45 1.02 -12.53
CA GLN A 153 -15.18 0.71 -13.92
C GLN A 153 -13.71 1.01 -14.30
N ALA A 154 -13.13 2.09 -13.77
CA ALA A 154 -11.74 2.44 -14.00
C ALA A 154 -10.75 1.46 -13.35
N LEU A 155 -11.06 0.92 -12.16
CA LEU A 155 -10.21 -0.02 -11.42
C LEU A 155 -10.36 -1.47 -11.90
N GLU A 156 -11.56 -1.88 -12.34
CA GLU A 156 -11.87 -3.27 -12.71
C GLU A 156 -11.67 -3.57 -14.20
N GLN A 157 -11.55 -2.55 -15.07
CA GLN A 157 -11.22 -2.77 -16.48
C GLN A 157 -9.70 -2.86 -16.70
N PRO A 158 -9.16 -4.02 -17.11
CA PRO A 158 -7.75 -4.16 -17.44
C PRO A 158 -7.48 -3.43 -18.76
N GLY A 159 -6.95 -2.20 -18.71
CA GLY A 159 -6.55 -1.53 -19.95
C GLY A 159 -6.25 -0.03 -19.93
N SER A 160 -6.66 0.76 -18.93
CA SER A 160 -6.36 2.21 -18.95
C SER A 160 -5.62 2.67 -17.70
N ALA A 161 -4.29 2.60 -17.73
CA ALA A 161 -3.44 3.27 -16.73
C ALA A 161 -3.78 4.77 -16.59
N GLU A 162 -4.30 5.40 -17.65
CA GLU A 162 -4.78 6.78 -17.65
C GLU A 162 -6.01 7.02 -16.75
N SER A 163 -6.92 6.06 -16.59
CA SER A 163 -8.11 6.25 -15.73
C SER A 163 -7.72 6.19 -14.24
N VAL A 164 -6.84 5.26 -13.87
CA VAL A 164 -6.36 5.11 -12.48
C VAL A 164 -5.55 6.32 -12.02
N ALA A 165 -4.78 6.94 -12.92
CA ALA A 165 -4.03 8.17 -12.65
C ALA A 165 -4.93 9.42 -12.44
N GLN A 166 -6.18 9.41 -12.93
CA GLN A 166 -7.13 10.50 -12.66
C GLN A 166 -7.62 10.47 -11.21
N TYR A 167 -7.74 9.27 -10.62
CA TYR A 167 -8.26 9.08 -9.27
C TYR A 167 -7.15 8.91 -8.22
N THR A 168 -5.92 8.61 -8.65
CA THR A 168 -4.75 8.44 -7.77
C THR A 168 -3.58 9.25 -8.31
N GLY A 169 -2.93 10.04 -7.47
CA GLY A 169 -1.69 10.74 -7.82
C GLY A 169 -0.49 9.80 -7.89
N SER A 170 -0.59 8.63 -7.26
CA SER A 170 0.51 7.67 -7.15
C SER A 170 0.36 6.40 -7.99
N GLY A 171 -0.73 6.22 -8.72
CA GLY A 171 -0.99 5.00 -9.52
C GLY A 171 -1.26 3.74 -8.67
N TYR A 172 -1.35 3.89 -7.34
CA TYR A 172 -1.62 2.81 -6.41
C TYR A 172 -3.11 2.70 -6.15
N CYS A 173 -3.69 1.55 -6.51
CA CYS A 173 -5.07 1.21 -6.17
C CYS A 173 -5.16 0.88 -4.67
N ASP A 174 -5.11 1.92 -3.84
CA ASP A 174 -5.32 1.79 -2.41
C ASP A 174 -6.74 1.28 -2.14
N PHE A 175 -6.91 0.44 -1.13
CA PHE A 175 -8.21 0.06 -0.59
C PHE A 175 -9.01 1.29 -0.09
N ASN A 176 -8.37 2.46 0.04
CA ASN A 176 -9.00 3.76 0.25
C ASN A 176 -9.78 4.33 -0.96
N LEU A 177 -9.69 3.73 -2.15
CA LEU A 177 -10.53 4.06 -3.33
C LEU A 177 -11.82 3.24 -3.39
N TYR A 178 -11.97 2.32 -2.45
CA TYR A 178 -13.23 1.71 -2.14
C TYR A 178 -13.92 2.61 -1.12
N THR A 179 -15.25 2.75 -1.19
CA THR A 179 -16.06 3.30 -0.09
C THR A 179 -15.57 2.69 1.22
N PRO A 180 -15.54 3.41 2.34
CA PRO A 180 -15.32 2.78 3.64
C PRO A 180 -16.51 1.92 4.05
#